data_AF-A0A2I2KTB6-F1
#
_entry.id   AF-A0A2I2KTB6-F1
#
_cell.length_a   1.000
_cell.length_b   1.000
_cell.length_c   1.000
_cell.angle_alpha   90.00
_cell.angle_beta   90.00
_cell.angle_gamma   90.00
#
_symmetry.space_group_name_H-M   'P 1'
#
loop_
_entity.id
_entity.type
_entity.pdbx_description
1 polymer ?
#
loop_
_entity_poly.entity_id
_entity_poly.type
_entity_poly.pdbx_seq_one_letter_code
_entity_poly.pdbx_strand_id
1 'polypeptide(L)'
;MGGSRRPRVQTPPLPDEARADLLDHDVRRSLRGLPSSMADTIARHLVATALLLDDDPAAALAHARAAADRVPRLPAVREAVGIAAYHAAEYSTALVELRAARRMDGSAHNLPLMADSERGLGRPERAVAYLRDPQIEELDPETRAELLIVVSGARRDLNQPEAAVVLLRDLATAKGSPEPWTARLWYAYAEALLAAGRPEQAAHWFTSTAAIDEGETDAAARAYLITTGEPMPAEDDEDTETGPTS
;
A
#
# COMPACT_ATOMS: atom_id res chain seq x y z
N MET A 1 -30.91 -12.00 -30.51
CA MET A 1 -29.83 -11.74 -29.53
C MET A 1 -29.25 -10.36 -29.78
N GLY A 2 -29.63 -9.35 -28.98
CA GLY A 2 -28.95 -8.06 -28.96
C GLY A 2 -27.77 -8.15 -28.00
N GLY A 3 -26.54 -8.10 -28.53
CA GLY A 3 -25.35 -8.05 -27.69
C GLY A 3 -25.35 -6.75 -26.89
N SER A 4 -25.49 -6.85 -25.56
CA SER A 4 -25.27 -5.72 -24.66
C SER A 4 -23.85 -5.22 -24.82
N ARG A 5 -23.68 -4.17 -25.63
CA ARG A 5 -22.44 -3.41 -25.72
C ARG A 5 -22.24 -2.79 -24.35
N ARG A 6 -21.27 -3.30 -23.57
CA ARG A 6 -20.84 -2.65 -22.32
C ARG A 6 -20.67 -1.15 -22.62
N PRO A 7 -21.20 -0.25 -21.77
CA PRO A 7 -21.00 1.18 -21.97
C PRO A 7 -19.50 1.44 -22.14
N ARG A 8 -19.12 2.16 -23.20
CA ARG A 8 -17.73 2.59 -23.38
C ARG A 8 -17.40 3.45 -22.17
N VAL A 9 -16.61 2.91 -21.25
CA VAL A 9 -15.96 3.70 -20.21
C VAL A 9 -15.21 4.81 -20.95
N GLN A 10 -15.52 6.07 -20.63
CA GLN A 10 -14.78 7.18 -21.23
C GLN A 10 -13.32 6.99 -20.84
N THR A 11 -12.45 6.83 -21.84
CA THR A 11 -11.01 6.80 -21.60
C THR A 11 -10.60 8.16 -21.05
N PRO A 12 -9.97 8.24 -19.87
CA PRO A 12 -9.52 9.52 -19.34
C PRO A 12 -8.50 10.16 -20.30
N PRO A 13 -8.52 11.50 -20.44
CA PRO A 13 -7.49 12.20 -21.20
C PRO A 13 -6.12 11.95 -20.57
N LEU A 14 -5.09 11.75 -21.39
CA LEU A 14 -3.72 11.55 -20.88
C LEU A 14 -3.15 12.87 -20.37
N PRO A 15 -2.64 12.93 -19.13
CA PRO A 15 -1.85 14.07 -18.66
C PRO A 15 -0.61 14.28 -19.54
N ASP A 16 -0.14 15.53 -19.61
CA ASP A 16 1.05 15.89 -20.37
C ASP A 16 2.32 15.38 -19.67
N GLU A 17 2.30 15.34 -18.34
CA GLU A 17 3.34 14.84 -17.45
C GLU A 17 3.52 13.32 -17.60
N ALA A 18 2.48 12.60 -18.03
CA ALA A 18 2.48 11.16 -18.23
C ALA A 18 3.21 10.76 -19.52
N ARG A 19 4.53 10.97 -19.52
CA ARG A 19 5.41 10.68 -20.65
C ARG A 19 5.84 9.22 -20.65
N ALA A 20 5.80 8.57 -21.81
CA ALA A 20 6.10 7.14 -21.94
C ALA A 20 7.54 6.76 -21.50
N ASP A 21 8.50 7.68 -21.58
CA ASP A 21 9.90 7.48 -21.15
C ASP A 21 10.11 7.43 -19.65
N LEU A 22 9.12 7.85 -18.86
CA LEU A 22 9.11 7.69 -17.40
C LEU A 22 8.66 6.30 -16.95
N LEU A 23 8.16 5.46 -17.87
CA LEU A 23 7.77 4.10 -17.54
C LEU A 23 9.00 3.25 -17.20
N ASP A 24 8.88 2.43 -16.14
CA ASP A 24 9.89 1.45 -15.77
C ASP A 24 10.40 0.65 -16.97
N HIS A 25 11.71 0.40 -16.99
CA HIS A 25 12.38 -0.20 -18.13
C HIS A 25 11.90 -1.62 -18.43
N ASP A 26 11.62 -2.43 -17.41
CA ASP A 26 11.16 -3.81 -17.58
C ASP A 26 9.69 -3.85 -18.01
N VAL A 27 8.86 -2.95 -17.48
CA VAL A 27 7.48 -2.79 -17.98
C VAL A 27 7.50 -2.32 -19.43
N ARG A 28 8.35 -1.35 -19.79
CA ARG A 28 8.50 -0.88 -21.18
C ARG A 28 8.99 -1.99 -22.11
N ARG A 29 9.88 -2.87 -21.64
CA ARG A 29 10.35 -4.06 -22.38
C ARG A 29 9.20 -5.01 -22.70
N SER A 30 8.24 -5.19 -21.79
CA SER A 30 7.06 -6.03 -22.02
C SER A 30 6.14 -5.53 -23.15
N LEU A 31 6.21 -4.24 -23.49
CA LEU A 31 5.42 -3.60 -24.55
C LEU A 31 6.01 -3.77 -25.96
N ARG A 32 7.24 -4.28 -26.11
CA ARG A 32 7.96 -4.33 -27.41
C ARG A 32 7.25 -5.14 -28.50
N GLY A 33 6.37 -6.07 -28.13
CA GLY A 33 5.57 -6.86 -29.08
C GLY A 33 4.36 -6.10 -29.65
N LEU A 34 4.06 -4.89 -29.17
CA LEU A 34 2.92 -4.09 -29.60
C LEU A 34 3.30 -3.11 -30.73
N PRO A 35 2.35 -2.67 -31.56
CA PRO A 35 2.56 -1.54 -32.47
C PRO A 35 3.02 -0.31 -31.70
N SER A 36 3.96 0.48 -32.26
CA SER A 36 4.60 1.61 -31.56
C SER A 36 3.61 2.62 -30.98
N SER A 37 2.56 2.98 -31.72
CA SER A 37 1.52 3.91 -31.25
C SER A 37 0.70 3.34 -30.09
N MET A 38 0.44 2.02 -30.09
CA MET A 38 -0.23 1.33 -28.99
C MET A 38 0.68 1.27 -27.76
N ALA A 39 1.95 0.88 -27.95
CA ALA A 39 2.93 0.81 -26.88
C ALA A 39 3.09 2.16 -26.17
N ASP A 40 3.20 3.26 -26.94
CA ASP A 40 3.26 4.62 -26.39
C ASP A 40 2.00 4.95 -25.58
N THR A 41 0.82 4.73 -26.15
CA THR A 41 -0.46 5.00 -25.45
C THR A 41 -0.57 4.23 -24.14
N ILE A 42 -0.21 2.94 -24.13
CA ILE A 42 -0.24 2.10 -22.92
C ILE A 42 0.77 2.60 -21.90
N ALA A 43 1.99 2.91 -22.33
CA ALA A 43 3.02 3.43 -21.44
C ALA A 43 2.58 4.71 -20.75
N ARG A 44 1.98 5.65 -21.50
CA ARG A 44 1.45 6.89 -20.93
C ARG A 44 0.32 6.65 -19.93
N HIS A 45 -0.59 5.70 -20.18
CA HIS A 45 -1.61 5.34 -19.19
C HIS A 45 -1.02 4.70 -17.93
N LEU A 46 0.00 3.85 -18.05
CA LEU A 46 0.67 3.25 -16.89
C LEU A 46 1.43 4.30 -16.07
N VAL A 47 2.11 5.25 -16.73
CA VAL A 47 2.76 6.37 -16.03
C VAL A 47 1.72 7.27 -15.35
N ALA A 48 0.62 7.59 -16.03
CA ALA A 48 -0.49 8.35 -15.42
C ALA A 48 -1.08 7.62 -14.20
N THR A 49 -1.13 6.28 -14.24
CA THR A 49 -1.58 5.46 -13.10
C THR A 49 -0.65 5.66 -11.90
N ALA A 50 0.67 5.59 -12.10
CA ALA A 50 1.64 5.79 -11.02
C ALA A 50 1.63 7.21 -10.46
N LEU A 51 1.54 8.22 -11.33
CA LEU A 51 1.54 9.65 -10.93
C LEU A 51 0.34 10.02 -10.07
N LEU A 52 -0.82 9.38 -10.29
CA LEU A 52 -2.06 9.70 -9.60
C LEU A 52 -2.34 8.77 -8.42
N LEU A 53 -1.49 7.77 -8.16
CA LEU A 53 -1.84 6.66 -7.28
C LEU A 53 -2.11 7.10 -5.84
N ASP A 54 -1.31 8.05 -5.33
CA ASP A 54 -1.41 8.53 -3.96
C ASP A 54 -2.43 9.68 -3.82
N ASP A 55 -2.55 10.54 -4.84
CA ASP A 55 -3.39 11.74 -4.83
C ASP A 55 -4.85 11.50 -5.28
N ASP A 56 -5.05 10.75 -6.36
CA ASP A 56 -6.37 10.40 -6.91
C ASP A 56 -6.39 8.93 -7.39
N PRO A 57 -6.54 7.97 -6.45
CA PRO A 57 -6.59 6.54 -6.77
C PRO A 57 -7.70 6.17 -7.77
N ALA A 58 -8.82 6.91 -7.77
CA ALA A 58 -9.93 6.65 -8.68
C ALA A 58 -9.54 7.02 -10.13
N ALA A 59 -8.86 8.16 -10.32
CA ALA A 59 -8.31 8.53 -11.61
C ALA A 59 -7.19 7.59 -12.05
N ALA A 60 -6.27 7.21 -11.14
CA ALA A 60 -5.24 6.21 -11.41
C ALA A 60 -5.85 4.90 -11.94
N LEU A 61 -6.90 4.40 -11.27
CA LEU A 61 -7.62 3.20 -11.69
C LEU A 61 -8.30 3.37 -13.06
N ALA A 62 -8.82 4.55 -13.38
CA ALA A 62 -9.38 4.84 -14.70
C ALA A 62 -8.31 4.74 -15.81
N HIS A 63 -7.09 5.23 -15.57
CA HIS A 63 -5.97 5.09 -16.50
C HIS A 63 -5.54 3.62 -16.66
N ALA A 64 -5.41 2.88 -15.56
CA ALA A 64 -5.05 1.46 -15.60
C ALA A 64 -6.09 0.64 -16.38
N ARG A 65 -7.39 0.89 -16.14
CA ARG A 65 -8.50 0.26 -16.90
C ARG A 65 -8.46 0.59 -18.39
N ALA A 66 -8.13 1.84 -18.74
CA ALA A 66 -7.98 2.22 -20.14
C ALA A 66 -6.83 1.48 -20.85
N ALA A 67 -5.73 1.18 -20.13
CA ALA A 67 -4.68 0.31 -20.64
C ALA A 67 -5.18 -1.14 -20.79
N ALA A 68 -5.90 -1.66 -19.79
CA ALA A 68 -6.45 -3.01 -19.78
C ALA A 68 -7.47 -3.27 -20.89
N ASP A 69 -8.30 -2.29 -21.24
CA ASP A 69 -9.26 -2.39 -22.34
C ASP A 69 -8.57 -2.64 -23.71
N ARG A 70 -7.31 -2.22 -23.84
CA ARG A 70 -6.51 -2.36 -25.06
C ARG A 70 -5.60 -3.58 -25.03
N VAL A 71 -4.96 -3.86 -23.88
CA VAL A 71 -3.99 -4.95 -23.73
C VAL A 71 -4.27 -5.78 -22.46
N PRO A 72 -5.41 -6.51 -22.40
CA PRO A 72 -5.86 -7.19 -21.18
C PRO A 72 -5.03 -8.42 -20.80
N ARG A 73 -4.05 -8.83 -21.61
CA ARG A 73 -3.22 -10.02 -21.39
C ARG A 73 -1.76 -9.68 -21.07
N LEU A 74 -1.47 -8.42 -20.75
CA LEU A 74 -0.14 -8.04 -20.29
C LEU A 74 -0.11 -8.08 -18.75
N PRO A 75 0.82 -8.84 -18.12
CA PRO A 75 0.90 -8.93 -16.65
C PRO A 75 1.00 -7.56 -15.98
N ALA A 76 1.90 -6.70 -16.47
CA ALA A 76 2.10 -5.35 -15.93
C ALA A 76 0.84 -4.45 -16.01
N VAL A 77 -0.02 -4.64 -17.02
CA VAL A 77 -1.28 -3.89 -17.11
C VAL A 77 -2.28 -4.41 -16.08
N ARG A 78 -2.34 -5.71 -15.85
CA ARG A 78 -3.20 -6.29 -14.80
C ARG A 78 -2.74 -5.87 -13.42
N GLU A 79 -1.44 -5.92 -13.19
CA GLU A 79 -0.81 -5.43 -11.96
C GLU A 79 -1.16 -3.97 -11.70
N ALA A 80 -0.98 -3.08 -12.68
CA ALA A 80 -1.35 -1.68 -12.55
C ALA A 80 -2.83 -1.49 -12.19
N VAL A 81 -3.74 -2.25 -12.80
CA VAL A 81 -5.17 -2.23 -12.42
C VAL A 81 -5.36 -2.73 -10.99
N GLY A 82 -4.65 -3.80 -10.61
CA GLY A 82 -4.74 -4.40 -9.29
C GLY A 82 -4.28 -3.45 -8.17
N ILE A 83 -3.13 -2.81 -8.37
CA ILE A 83 -2.57 -1.81 -7.45
C ILE A 83 -3.50 -0.60 -7.37
N ALA A 84 -3.86 0.01 -8.51
CA ALA A 84 -4.75 1.17 -8.49
C ALA A 84 -6.13 0.86 -7.88
N ALA A 85 -6.66 -0.36 -8.10
CA ALA A 85 -7.88 -0.80 -7.46
C ALA A 85 -7.74 -0.97 -5.94
N TYR A 86 -6.58 -1.43 -5.46
CA TYR A 86 -6.30 -1.51 -4.02
C TYR A 86 -6.32 -0.11 -3.38
N HIS A 87 -5.62 0.86 -3.97
CA HIS A 87 -5.60 2.25 -3.48
C HIS A 87 -6.98 2.92 -3.58
N ALA A 88 -7.80 2.56 -4.57
CA ALA A 88 -9.18 3.01 -4.69
C ALA A 88 -10.18 2.24 -3.81
N ALA A 89 -9.70 1.40 -2.88
CA ALA A 89 -10.50 0.52 -2.02
C ALA A 89 -11.45 -0.45 -2.77
N GLU A 90 -11.20 -0.70 -4.06
CA GLU A 90 -11.87 -1.73 -4.86
C GLU A 90 -11.20 -3.11 -4.65
N TYR A 91 -11.15 -3.58 -3.39
CA TYR A 91 -10.38 -4.78 -2.99
C TYR A 91 -10.74 -6.06 -3.76
N SER A 92 -12.00 -6.21 -4.16
CA SER A 92 -12.42 -7.36 -4.98
C SER A 92 -11.80 -7.35 -6.38
N THR A 93 -11.74 -6.17 -7.02
CA THR A 93 -11.06 -5.94 -8.29
C THR A 93 -9.56 -6.16 -8.13
N ALA A 94 -8.97 -5.58 -7.08
CA ALA A 94 -7.55 -5.71 -6.77
C ALA A 94 -7.12 -7.19 -6.69
N LEU A 95 -7.84 -8.00 -5.91
CA LEU A 95 -7.55 -9.43 -5.77
C LEU A 95 -7.64 -10.20 -7.08
N VAL A 96 -8.64 -9.92 -7.91
CA VAL A 96 -8.81 -10.62 -9.19
C VAL A 96 -7.62 -10.34 -10.10
N GLU A 97 -7.22 -9.06 -10.20
CA GLU A 97 -6.18 -8.63 -11.12
C GLU A 97 -4.77 -8.97 -10.63
N LEU A 98 -4.44 -8.76 -9.35
CA LEU A 98 -3.14 -9.14 -8.78
C LEU A 98 -2.92 -10.67 -8.85
N ARG A 99 -3.95 -11.48 -8.58
CA ARG A 99 -3.87 -12.94 -8.78
C ARG A 99 -3.67 -13.30 -10.24
N ALA A 100 -4.27 -12.54 -11.16
CA ALA A 100 -4.11 -12.78 -12.59
C ALA A 100 -2.71 -12.41 -13.08
N ALA A 101 -2.18 -11.26 -12.69
CA ALA A 101 -0.80 -10.84 -12.97
C ALA A 101 0.20 -11.90 -12.47
N ARG A 102 0.11 -12.28 -11.18
CA ARG A 102 0.96 -13.31 -10.57
C ARG A 102 0.90 -14.67 -11.27
N ARG A 103 -0.27 -15.12 -11.76
CA ARG A 103 -0.36 -16.37 -12.54
C ARG A 103 0.39 -16.29 -13.88
N MET A 104 0.61 -15.09 -14.41
CA MET A 104 1.21 -14.88 -15.72
C MET A 104 2.72 -14.64 -15.65
N ASP A 105 3.21 -13.93 -14.63
CA ASP A 105 4.64 -13.64 -14.44
C ASP A 105 5.31 -14.42 -13.30
N GLY A 106 4.53 -15.06 -12.42
CA GLY A 106 5.02 -15.82 -11.27
C GLY A 106 5.45 -14.97 -10.07
N SER A 107 5.29 -13.65 -10.13
CA SER A 107 5.86 -12.73 -9.13
C SER A 107 5.06 -12.69 -7.83
N ALA A 108 5.75 -12.78 -6.69
CA ALA A 108 5.14 -12.79 -5.36
C ALA A 108 5.11 -11.39 -4.69
N HIS A 109 5.69 -10.36 -5.28
CA HIS A 109 5.84 -9.06 -4.60
C HIS A 109 4.51 -8.39 -4.20
N ASN A 110 3.41 -8.69 -4.89
CA ASN A 110 2.07 -8.18 -4.54
C ASN A 110 1.36 -8.98 -3.43
N LEU A 111 2.03 -9.95 -2.79
CA LEU A 111 1.46 -10.70 -1.68
C LEU A 111 0.90 -9.82 -0.54
N PRO A 112 1.57 -8.74 -0.09
CA PRO A 112 1.04 -7.84 0.92
C PRO A 112 -0.31 -7.22 0.51
N LEU A 113 -0.39 -6.63 -0.70
CA LEU A 113 -1.61 -6.01 -1.21
C LEU A 113 -2.75 -7.02 -1.36
N MET A 114 -2.43 -8.24 -1.77
CA MET A 114 -3.42 -9.32 -1.84
C MET A 114 -3.91 -9.75 -0.45
N ALA A 115 -3.03 -9.86 0.53
CA ALA A 115 -3.41 -10.16 1.91
C ALA A 115 -4.28 -9.03 2.50
N ASP A 116 -3.89 -7.77 2.30
CA ASP A 116 -4.62 -6.63 2.86
C ASP A 116 -5.96 -6.42 2.14
N SER A 117 -6.04 -6.72 0.84
CA SER A 117 -7.32 -6.73 0.13
C SER A 117 -8.30 -7.78 0.69
N GLU A 118 -7.84 -8.96 1.12
CA GLU A 118 -8.73 -9.91 1.83
C GLU A 118 -9.18 -9.35 3.18
N ARG A 119 -8.27 -8.68 3.90
CA ARG A 119 -8.59 -8.00 5.16
C ARG A 119 -9.63 -6.90 4.96
N GLY A 120 -9.47 -6.03 3.96
CA GLY A 120 -10.42 -4.98 3.58
C GLY A 120 -11.78 -5.51 3.13
N LEU A 121 -11.86 -6.76 2.65
CA LEU A 121 -13.12 -7.47 2.38
C LEU A 121 -13.74 -8.13 3.62
N GLY A 122 -13.19 -7.89 4.81
CA GLY A 122 -13.65 -8.49 6.07
C GLY A 122 -13.31 -9.97 6.21
N ARG A 123 -12.23 -10.44 5.56
CA ARG A 123 -11.78 -11.85 5.59
C ARG A 123 -10.36 -11.97 6.15
N PRO A 124 -10.10 -11.49 7.38
CA PRO A 124 -8.75 -11.48 7.96
C PRO A 124 -8.12 -12.88 8.08
N GLU A 125 -8.93 -13.95 8.20
CA GLU A 125 -8.45 -15.33 8.18
C GLU A 125 -7.78 -15.71 6.85
N ARG A 126 -8.22 -15.12 5.73
CA ARG A 126 -7.61 -15.32 4.42
C ARG A 126 -6.33 -14.51 4.27
N ALA A 127 -6.26 -13.32 4.87
CA ALA A 127 -5.02 -12.55 4.94
C ALA A 127 -3.93 -13.34 5.69
N VAL A 128 -4.25 -13.92 6.85
CA VAL A 128 -3.33 -14.78 7.61
C VAL A 128 -2.85 -15.99 6.81
N ALA A 129 -3.70 -16.57 5.95
CA ALA A 129 -3.35 -17.74 5.16
C ALA A 129 -2.20 -17.48 4.16
N TYR A 130 -1.94 -16.21 3.81
CA TYR A 130 -0.82 -15.85 2.94
C TYR A 130 0.54 -16.20 3.54
N LEU A 131 0.68 -16.33 4.88
CA LEU A 131 1.90 -16.82 5.53
C LEU A 131 2.30 -18.25 5.12
N ARG A 132 1.42 -18.99 4.45
CA ARG A 132 1.69 -20.34 3.93
C ARG A 132 2.06 -20.35 2.45
N ASP A 133 2.15 -19.19 1.82
CA ASP A 133 2.56 -19.09 0.42
C ASP A 133 4.03 -19.53 0.28
N PRO A 134 4.34 -20.48 -0.62
CA PRO A 134 5.69 -21.02 -0.74
C PRO A 134 6.73 -19.99 -1.20
N GLN A 135 6.31 -18.87 -1.81
CA GLN A 135 7.21 -17.84 -2.32
C GLN A 135 7.49 -16.72 -1.31
N ILE A 136 7.05 -16.83 -0.05
CA ILE A 136 7.37 -15.80 0.97
C ILE A 136 8.87 -15.62 1.16
N GLU A 137 9.64 -16.71 1.08
CA GLU A 137 11.09 -16.65 1.24
C GLU A 137 11.80 -16.04 0.01
N GLU A 138 11.07 -15.79 -1.09
CA GLU A 138 11.56 -15.10 -2.28
C GLU A 138 11.33 -13.58 -2.20
N LEU A 139 10.55 -13.11 -1.23
CA LEU A 139 10.31 -11.68 -1.04
C LEU A 139 11.58 -10.98 -0.55
N ASP A 140 11.83 -9.79 -1.08
CA ASP A 140 12.82 -8.89 -0.49
C ASP A 140 12.40 -8.49 0.94
N PRO A 141 13.35 -8.01 1.77
CA PRO A 141 13.07 -7.69 3.17
C PRO A 141 11.93 -6.70 3.39
N GLU A 142 11.80 -5.68 2.54
CA GLU A 142 10.78 -4.64 2.66
C GLU A 142 9.39 -5.23 2.36
N THR A 143 9.24 -5.91 1.24
CA THR A 143 7.98 -6.57 0.88
C THR A 143 7.57 -7.63 1.92
N ARG A 144 8.54 -8.36 2.48
CA ARG A 144 8.28 -9.31 3.58
C ARG A 144 7.80 -8.59 4.83
N ALA A 145 8.41 -7.46 5.20
CA ALA A 145 7.98 -6.66 6.34
C ALA A 145 6.53 -6.18 6.17
N GLU A 146 6.18 -5.66 4.98
CA GLU A 146 4.80 -5.24 4.67
C GLU A 146 3.80 -6.39 4.79
N LEU A 147 4.12 -7.59 4.29
CA LEU A 147 3.25 -8.75 4.46
C LEU A 147 3.03 -9.08 5.95
N LEU A 148 4.07 -9.04 6.77
CA LEU A 148 3.97 -9.32 8.20
C LEU A 148 3.15 -8.25 8.93
N ILE A 149 3.30 -6.99 8.57
CA ILE A 149 2.51 -5.86 9.11
C ILE A 149 1.01 -6.08 8.82
N VAL A 150 0.66 -6.38 7.57
CA VAL A 150 -0.71 -6.69 7.16
C VAL A 150 -1.28 -7.87 7.94
N VAL A 151 -0.52 -8.96 8.05
CA VAL A 151 -0.98 -10.16 8.76
C VAL A 151 -1.10 -9.92 10.27
N SER A 152 -0.23 -9.09 10.86
CA SER A 152 -0.35 -8.63 12.25
C SER A 152 -1.66 -7.87 12.48
N GLY A 153 -2.02 -6.96 11.56
CA GLY A 153 -3.31 -6.29 11.55
C GLY A 153 -4.48 -7.28 11.45
N ALA A 154 -4.42 -8.25 10.54
CA ALA A 154 -5.45 -9.28 10.40
C ALA A 154 -5.61 -10.15 11.67
N ARG A 155 -4.52 -10.44 12.39
CA ARG A 155 -4.58 -11.15 13.69
C ARG A 155 -5.31 -10.32 14.75
N ARG A 156 -5.09 -8.99 14.77
CA ARG A 156 -5.83 -8.08 15.67
C ARG A 156 -7.32 -8.07 15.34
N ASP A 157 -7.69 -8.03 14.06
CA ASP A 157 -9.11 -8.08 13.63
C ASP A 157 -9.78 -9.40 14.06
N LEU A 158 -9.02 -10.50 14.15
CA LEU A 158 -9.46 -11.80 14.65
C LEU A 158 -9.45 -11.90 16.19
N ASN A 159 -9.21 -10.80 16.91
CA ASN A 159 -9.05 -10.77 18.36
C ASN A 159 -7.92 -11.71 18.87
N GLN A 160 -6.79 -11.72 18.16
CA GLN A 160 -5.58 -12.49 18.48
C GLN A 160 -4.35 -11.58 18.65
N PRO A 161 -4.39 -10.60 19.56
CA PRO A 161 -3.34 -9.58 19.64
C PRO A 161 -1.98 -10.15 20.10
N GLU A 162 -1.94 -11.20 20.93
CA GLU A 162 -0.67 -11.84 21.31
C GLU A 162 0.03 -12.48 20.11
N ALA A 163 -0.73 -13.08 19.19
CA ALA A 163 -0.19 -13.65 17.96
C ALA A 163 0.35 -12.55 17.03
N ALA A 164 -0.30 -11.39 17.00
CA ALA A 164 0.16 -10.21 16.26
C ALA A 164 1.51 -9.69 16.80
N VAL A 165 1.65 -9.62 18.13
CA VAL A 165 2.92 -9.25 18.80
C VAL A 165 4.03 -10.25 18.44
N VAL A 166 3.76 -11.55 18.59
CA VAL A 166 4.77 -12.59 18.30
C VAL A 166 5.24 -12.54 16.84
N LEU A 167 4.33 -12.27 15.91
CA LEU A 167 4.64 -12.22 14.48
C LEU A 167 5.68 -11.14 14.13
N LEU A 168 5.59 -9.96 14.75
CA LEU A 168 6.45 -8.81 14.43
C LEU A 168 7.70 -8.70 15.31
N ARG A 169 7.68 -9.30 16.51
CA ARG A 169 8.70 -9.08 17.55
C ARG A 169 10.13 -9.23 17.05
N ASP A 170 10.44 -10.34 16.38
CA ASP A 170 11.81 -10.67 16.04
C ASP A 170 12.37 -9.68 15.00
N LEU A 171 11.54 -9.21 14.06
CA LEU A 171 11.91 -8.18 13.09
C LEU A 171 12.00 -6.79 13.75
N ALA A 172 11.03 -6.44 14.59
CA ALA A 172 10.99 -5.15 15.26
C ALA A 172 12.16 -4.94 16.24
N THR A 173 12.60 -6.00 16.90
CA THR A 173 13.69 -5.98 17.90
C THR A 173 15.07 -6.34 17.31
N ALA A 174 15.17 -6.55 16.00
CA ALA A 174 16.43 -6.86 15.35
C ALA A 174 17.43 -5.71 15.53
N LYS A 175 18.70 -6.07 15.74
CA LYS A 175 19.78 -5.08 15.81
C LYS A 175 20.18 -4.68 14.40
N GLY A 176 20.16 -3.38 14.11
CA GLY A 176 20.56 -2.84 12.81
C GLY A 176 20.33 -1.34 12.75
N SER A 177 20.79 -0.73 11.66
CA SER A 177 20.35 0.62 11.31
C SER A 177 18.89 0.58 10.85
N PRO A 178 18.09 1.62 11.13
CA PRO A 178 16.77 1.73 10.54
C PRO A 178 16.84 1.70 9.01
N GLU A 179 16.01 0.86 8.42
CA GLU A 179 15.67 0.82 6.99
C GLU A 179 14.40 1.65 6.72
N PRO A 180 14.09 2.03 5.46
CA PRO A 180 12.91 2.85 5.14
C PRO A 180 11.58 2.34 5.72
N TRP A 181 11.37 1.02 5.77
CA TRP A 181 10.15 0.40 6.31
C TRP A 181 10.11 0.29 7.85
N THR A 182 11.17 0.70 8.55
CA THR A 182 11.33 0.47 10.00
C THR A 182 10.30 1.24 10.83
N ALA A 183 10.03 2.49 10.48
CA ALA A 183 9.04 3.31 11.19
C ALA A 183 7.66 2.63 11.15
N ARG A 184 7.22 2.21 9.97
CA ARG A 184 5.96 1.50 9.77
C ARG A 184 5.89 0.17 10.51
N LEU A 185 6.98 -0.60 10.54
CA LEU A 185 7.06 -1.83 11.34
C LEU A 185 6.93 -1.57 12.84
N TRP A 186 7.68 -0.60 13.37
CA TRP A 186 7.65 -0.27 14.79
C TRP A 186 6.29 0.26 15.21
N TYR A 187 5.65 1.08 14.37
CA TYR A 187 4.27 1.50 14.56
C TYR A 187 3.32 0.31 14.65
N ALA A 188 3.38 -0.61 13.69
CA ALA A 188 2.53 -1.79 13.67
C ALA A 188 2.76 -2.71 14.88
N TYR A 189 4.00 -2.80 15.36
CA TYR A 189 4.35 -3.55 16.56
C TYR A 189 3.82 -2.88 17.83
N ALA A 190 3.90 -1.55 17.93
CA ALA A 190 3.31 -0.77 19.02
C ALA A 190 1.78 -0.96 19.08
N GLU A 191 1.10 -0.92 17.94
CA GLU A 191 -0.33 -1.22 17.83
C GLU A 191 -0.68 -2.64 18.30
N ALA A 192 0.13 -3.63 17.92
CA ALA A 192 -0.06 -5.02 18.38
C ALA A 192 0.12 -5.15 19.90
N LEU A 193 1.13 -4.49 20.47
CA LEU A 193 1.37 -4.45 21.92
C LEU A 193 0.22 -3.79 22.68
N LEU A 194 -0.28 -2.67 22.16
CA LEU A 194 -1.41 -1.96 22.76
C LEU A 194 -2.67 -2.82 22.77
N ALA A 195 -2.99 -3.46 21.63
CA ALA A 195 -4.11 -4.39 21.52
C ALA A 195 -3.96 -5.61 22.45
N ALA A 196 -2.74 -6.01 22.78
CA ALA A 196 -2.43 -7.09 23.72
C ALA A 196 -2.41 -6.63 25.20
N GLY A 197 -2.88 -5.41 25.49
CA GLY A 197 -2.95 -4.87 26.85
C GLY A 197 -1.58 -4.50 27.45
N ARG A 198 -0.60 -4.11 26.62
CA ARG A 198 0.76 -3.74 27.04
C ARG A 198 1.07 -2.27 26.74
N PRO A 199 0.35 -1.30 27.36
CA PRO A 199 0.44 0.12 27.02
C PRO A 199 1.85 0.70 27.22
N GLU A 200 2.56 0.33 28.29
CA GLU A 200 3.92 0.82 28.54
C GLU A 200 4.91 0.43 27.43
N GLN A 201 4.83 -0.83 26.97
CA GLN A 201 5.65 -1.29 25.86
C GLN A 201 5.23 -0.62 24.55
N ALA A 202 3.92 -0.44 24.32
CA ALA A 202 3.43 0.26 23.14
C ALA A 202 3.93 1.72 23.11
N ALA A 203 3.86 2.45 24.23
CA ALA A 203 4.36 3.83 24.33
C ALA A 203 5.85 3.92 24.00
N HIS A 204 6.66 2.97 24.47
CA HIS A 204 8.07 2.88 24.09
C HIS A 204 8.25 2.77 22.57
N TRP A 205 7.54 1.85 21.92
CA TRP A 205 7.67 1.65 20.47
C TRP A 205 7.08 2.78 19.63
N PHE A 206 6.01 3.42 20.07
CA PHE A 206 5.52 4.66 19.45
C PHE A 206 6.55 5.79 19.57
N THR A 207 7.23 5.90 20.71
CA THR A 207 8.32 6.89 20.89
C THR A 207 9.50 6.58 19.97
N SER A 208 9.90 5.30 19.86
CA SER A 208 10.94 4.86 18.92
C SER A 208 10.56 5.14 17.47
N THR A 209 9.29 4.93 17.10
CA THR A 209 8.76 5.26 15.77
C THR A 209 8.88 6.75 15.51
N ALA A 210 8.36 7.59 16.41
CA ALA A 210 8.39 9.05 16.28
C ALA A 210 9.81 9.63 16.14
N ALA A 211 10.83 8.93 16.66
CA ALA A 211 12.22 9.37 16.57
C ALA A 211 12.84 9.19 15.17
N ILE A 212 12.25 8.37 14.31
CA ILE A 212 12.73 8.08 12.94
C ILE A 212 11.68 8.37 11.86
N ASP A 213 10.47 8.72 12.27
CA ASP A 213 9.36 9.03 11.38
C ASP A 213 9.57 10.41 10.73
N GLU A 214 9.38 10.49 9.42
CA GLU A 214 9.52 11.72 8.64
C GLU A 214 8.18 12.46 8.50
N GLY A 215 7.29 12.29 9.49
CA GLY A 215 5.96 12.89 9.51
C GLY A 215 4.88 12.05 8.82
N GLU A 216 5.10 10.75 8.65
CA GLU A 216 4.15 9.84 8.01
C GLU A 216 3.11 9.28 9.01
N THR A 217 3.40 9.33 10.30
CA THR A 217 2.57 8.69 11.34
C THR A 217 2.19 9.65 12.47
N ASP A 218 1.18 9.26 13.26
CA ASP A 218 0.78 9.95 14.49
C ASP A 218 1.51 9.42 15.74
N ALA A 219 2.66 8.73 15.57
CA ALA A 219 3.32 8.00 16.65
C ALA A 219 3.64 8.85 17.89
N ALA A 220 4.05 10.10 17.70
CA ALA A 220 4.31 11.03 18.81
C ALA A 220 3.04 11.29 19.63
N ALA A 221 1.91 11.55 18.96
CA ALA A 221 0.61 11.76 19.59
C ALA A 221 0.14 10.49 20.33
N ARG A 222 0.34 9.31 19.72
CA ARG A 222 0.02 8.01 20.34
C ARG A 222 0.83 7.78 21.61
N ALA A 223 2.14 8.02 21.58
CA ALA A 223 3.02 7.88 22.74
C ALA A 223 2.61 8.83 23.88
N TYR A 224 2.31 10.09 23.55
CA TYR A 224 1.84 11.08 24.52
C TYR A 224 0.55 10.62 25.18
N LEU A 225 -0.48 10.28 24.39
CA LEU A 225 -1.79 9.84 24.90
C LEU A 225 -1.69 8.66 25.85
N ILE A 226 -0.87 7.65 25.53
CA ILE A 226 -0.72 6.47 26.39
C ILE A 226 -0.02 6.82 27.71
N THR A 227 0.91 7.77 27.69
CA THR A 227 1.73 8.13 28.85
C THR A 227 1.03 9.12 29.79
N THR A 228 0.28 10.08 29.25
CA THR A 228 -0.38 11.15 30.03
C THR A 228 -1.85 10.86 30.29
N GLY A 229 -2.50 10.03 29.46
CA GLY A 229 -3.95 9.86 29.45
C GLY A 229 -4.71 11.02 28.78
N GLU A 230 -3.99 12.00 28.22
CA GLU A 230 -4.56 13.20 27.59
C GLU A 230 -4.12 13.28 26.12
N PRO A 231 -4.96 13.79 25.20
CA PRO A 231 -4.53 14.04 23.83
C PRO A 231 -3.40 15.06 23.81
N MET A 232 -2.47 14.92 22.86
CA MET A 232 -1.41 15.91 22.66
C MET A 232 -2.07 17.27 22.38
N PRO A 233 -1.66 18.36 23.08
CA PRO A 233 -2.16 19.68 22.78
C PRO A 233 -1.90 20.00 21.31
N ALA A 234 -2.85 20.64 20.64
CA ALA A 234 -2.59 21.20 19.32
C ALA A 234 -1.40 22.14 19.45
N GLU A 235 -0.48 22.11 18.47
CA GLU A 235 0.51 23.18 18.37
C GLU A 235 -0.32 24.46 18.19
N ASP A 236 -0.29 25.34 19.20
CA ASP A 236 -0.85 26.68 19.05
C ASP A 236 -0.06 27.31 17.90
N ASP A 237 -0.70 27.49 16.74
CA ASP A 237 -0.21 28.38 15.70
C ASP A 237 0.00 29.72 16.42
N GLU A 238 1.23 30.06 16.80
CA GLU A 238 1.53 31.35 17.41
C GLU A 238 0.95 32.43 16.50
N ASP A 239 -0.12 33.05 17.00
CA ASP A 239 -0.79 34.17 16.37
C ASP A 239 0.29 35.13 15.87
N THR A 240 0.24 35.40 14.57
CA THR A 240 0.95 36.53 13.97
C THR A 240 0.40 37.80 14.59
N GLU A 241 0.88 38.14 15.79
CA GLU A 241 0.70 39.43 16.41
C GLU A 241 1.52 40.41 15.56
N THR A 242 0.87 40.87 14.50
CA THR A 242 1.24 42.08 13.76
C THR A 242 1.23 43.22 14.76
N GLY A 243 2.40 43.47 15.36
CA GLY A 243 2.62 44.58 16.26
C GLY A 243 2.14 45.89 15.62
N PRO A 244 1.55 46.81 16.42
CA PRO A 244 0.88 47.97 15.86
C PRO A 244 1.90 48.88 15.18
N THR A 245 1.54 49.33 13.98
CA THR A 245 2.26 50.36 13.23
C THR A 245 2.40 51.61 14.11
N SER A 246 3.62 52.10 14.26
CA SER A 246 3.94 53.45 14.74
C SER A 246 5.06 54.04 13.92
#